data_AF-A0A7C1BZJ4-F1
#
_entry.id   AF-A0A7C1BZJ4-F1
#
_cell.length_a   1.000
_cell.length_b   1.000
_cell.length_c   1.000
_cell.angle_alpha   90.00
_cell.angle_beta   90.00
_cell.angle_gamma   90.00
#
_symmetry.space_group_name_H-M   'P 1'
#
loop_
_entity.id
_entity.type
_entity.pdbx_description
1 polymer ?
#
loop_
_entity_poly.entity_id
_entity_poly.type
_entity_poly.pdbx_seq_one_letter_code
_entity_poly.pdbx_strand_id
1 'polypeptide(L)'
;MVVFSLVSVPEVASAYTPTEEDKEYIEWILDNSVRGQVYGDLILDALNDADFDDLEMWYGKEYDFYKESLEEIEQFDVSPELQPIKNEYKLALQDLKQASYYGERWAKYLDSDDADKSISYRESGIEHMKKTIALSEEFLSEFTTPSPTTEETPTPVVTPSLIPQVEKDSDGDGVPNEYDYAPNDPNVQTKEDIKTPGFGAIFAIGSLLAVAYLVLRRKR
;
A
#
# COMPACT_ATOMS: atom_id res chain seq x y z
N MET A 1 55.20 -3.36 -26.54
CA MET A 1 54.69 -3.43 -25.16
C MET A 1 53.32 -2.76 -25.18
N VAL A 2 52.25 -3.56 -25.33
CA VAL A 2 50.88 -3.06 -25.44
C VAL A 2 50.29 -3.12 -24.04
N VAL A 3 50.00 -1.96 -23.47
CA VAL A 3 49.34 -1.83 -22.16
C VAL A 3 47.86 -1.99 -22.42
N PHE A 4 47.28 -3.11 -22.00
CA PHE A 4 45.83 -3.27 -21.97
C PHE A 4 45.29 -2.45 -20.81
N SER A 5 44.56 -1.37 -21.13
CA SER A 5 43.68 -0.70 -20.17
C SER A 5 42.65 -1.71 -19.70
N LEU A 6 42.65 -2.00 -18.40
CA LEU A 6 41.55 -2.68 -17.74
C LEU A 6 40.32 -1.78 -17.88
N VAL A 7 39.38 -2.20 -18.72
CA VAL A 7 38.02 -1.67 -18.72
C VAL A 7 37.46 -2.02 -17.34
N SER A 8 37.26 -1.00 -16.52
CA SER A 8 36.49 -1.12 -15.29
C SER A 8 35.12 -1.68 -15.65
N VAL A 9 34.88 -2.91 -15.24
CA VAL A 9 33.56 -3.54 -15.25
C VAL A 9 32.61 -2.57 -14.54
N PRO A 10 31.47 -2.19 -15.15
CA PRO A 10 30.50 -1.35 -14.46
C PRO A 10 30.11 -2.08 -13.19
N GLU A 11 30.28 -1.39 -12.06
CA GLU A 11 29.78 -1.78 -10.76
C GLU A 11 28.35 -2.27 -10.94
N VAL A 12 28.16 -3.58 -10.76
CA VAL A 12 26.84 -4.21 -10.80
C VAL A 12 26.03 -3.44 -9.78
N ALA A 13 25.00 -2.71 -10.23
CA ALA A 13 24.10 -1.98 -9.35
C ALA A 13 23.73 -2.92 -8.20
N SER A 14 24.18 -2.58 -6.99
CA SER A 14 23.90 -3.36 -5.79
C SER A 14 22.39 -3.59 -5.77
N ALA A 15 21.96 -4.86 -5.75
CA ALA A 15 20.56 -5.18 -5.56
C ALA A 15 20.08 -4.46 -4.30
N TYR A 16 18.98 -3.71 -4.39
CA TYR A 16 18.46 -2.99 -3.24
C TYR A 16 18.18 -3.99 -2.11
N THR A 17 18.62 -3.62 -0.91
CA THR A 17 18.46 -4.40 0.30
C THR A 17 17.71 -3.51 1.29
N PRO A 18 16.43 -3.82 1.62
CA PRO A 18 15.66 -2.99 2.53
C PRO A 18 16.35 -2.86 3.89
N THR A 19 16.40 -1.63 4.40
CA THR A 19 16.77 -1.36 5.79
C THR A 19 15.65 -1.82 6.74
N GLU A 20 15.91 -1.87 8.04
CA GLU A 20 14.84 -2.13 9.01
C GLU A 20 13.77 -1.02 8.99
N GLU A 21 14.19 0.24 8.83
CA GLU A 21 13.29 1.38 8.69
C GLU A 21 12.38 1.27 7.45
N ASP A 22 12.92 0.77 6.32
CA ASP A 22 12.13 0.52 5.10
C ASP A 22 11.02 -0.51 5.35
N LYS A 23 11.32 -1.57 6.13
CA LYS A 23 10.33 -2.61 6.47
C LYS A 23 9.26 -2.04 7.40
N GLU A 24 9.67 -1.34 8.46
CA GLU A 24 8.74 -0.68 9.39
C GLU A 24 7.83 0.31 8.66
N TYR A 25 8.38 1.07 7.70
CA TYR A 25 7.59 1.98 6.87
C TYR A 25 6.56 1.25 5.99
N ILE A 26 6.94 0.14 5.37
CA ILE A 26 6.02 -0.69 4.55
C ILE A 26 4.94 -1.35 5.41
N GLU A 27 5.27 -1.82 6.61
CA GLU A 27 4.25 -2.36 7.52
C GLU A 27 3.29 -1.24 7.96
N TRP A 28 3.83 -0.07 8.29
CA TRP A 28 3.05 1.09 8.70
C TRP A 28 2.11 1.56 7.59
N ILE A 29 2.56 1.68 6.33
CA ILE A 29 1.69 2.14 5.23
C ILE A 29 0.51 1.18 5.01
N LEU A 30 0.73 -0.13 5.18
CA LEU A 30 -0.31 -1.15 5.05
C LEU A 30 -1.33 -1.04 6.19
N ASP A 31 -0.89 -0.99 7.44
CA ASP A 31 -1.78 -0.81 8.60
C ASP A 31 -2.55 0.51 8.52
N ASN A 32 -1.86 1.59 8.20
CA ASN A 32 -2.44 2.93 8.09
C ASN A 32 -3.52 2.98 6.99
N SER A 33 -3.26 2.36 5.83
CA SER A 33 -4.23 2.29 4.74
C SER A 33 -5.49 1.51 5.12
N VAL A 34 -5.33 0.37 5.80
CA VAL A 34 -6.46 -0.44 6.29
C VAL A 34 -7.29 0.34 7.30
N ARG A 35 -6.65 1.01 8.26
CA ARG A 35 -7.33 1.85 9.26
C ARG A 35 -8.05 3.03 8.64
N GLY A 36 -7.45 3.68 7.63
CA GLY A 36 -8.10 4.74 6.86
C GLY A 36 -9.36 4.25 6.12
N GLN A 37 -9.30 3.05 5.54
CA GLN A 37 -10.44 2.45 4.85
C GLN A 37 -11.64 2.24 5.77
N VAL A 38 -11.43 1.83 7.03
CA VAL A 38 -12.52 1.65 8.01
C VAL A 38 -13.35 2.92 8.18
N TYR A 39 -12.71 4.09 8.23
CA TYR A 39 -13.44 5.36 8.30
C TYR A 39 -14.23 5.64 7.02
N GLY A 40 -13.65 5.35 5.86
CA GLY A 40 -14.34 5.47 4.57
C GLY A 40 -15.61 4.62 4.51
N ASP A 41 -15.56 3.39 5.02
CA ASP A 41 -16.72 2.48 5.08
C ASP A 41 -17.82 3.01 6.03
N LEU A 42 -17.42 3.50 7.21
CA LEU A 42 -18.37 4.09 8.19
C LEU A 42 -19.03 5.37 7.65
N ILE A 43 -18.28 6.21 6.94
CA ILE A 43 -18.81 7.39 6.26
C ILE A 43 -19.80 6.98 5.17
N LEU A 44 -19.49 5.93 4.40
CA LEU A 44 -20.37 5.44 3.34
C LEU A 44 -21.68 4.88 3.91
N ASP A 45 -21.63 4.15 5.01
CA ASP A 45 -22.81 3.65 5.71
C ASP A 45 -23.69 4.82 6.19
N ALA A 46 -23.11 5.81 6.86
CA ALA A 46 -23.83 7.00 7.31
C ALA A 46 -24.41 7.82 6.13
N LEU A 47 -23.71 7.87 4.99
CA LEU A 47 -24.21 8.50 3.75
C LEU A 47 -25.46 7.77 3.22
N ASN A 48 -25.46 6.43 3.24
CA ASN A 48 -26.57 5.62 2.75
C ASN A 48 -27.83 5.80 3.62
N ASP A 49 -27.64 5.97 4.93
CA ASP A 49 -28.72 6.19 5.89
C ASP A 49 -29.15 7.66 5.98
N ALA A 50 -28.42 8.57 5.32
CA ALA A 50 -28.56 10.02 5.43
C ALA A 50 -28.50 10.52 6.89
N ASP A 51 -27.64 9.88 7.69
CA ASP A 51 -27.40 10.22 9.08
C ASP A 51 -26.31 11.29 9.18
N PHE A 52 -26.72 12.56 9.21
CA PHE A 52 -25.80 13.69 9.22
C PHE A 52 -25.03 13.86 10.54
N ASP A 53 -25.57 13.37 11.65
CA ASP A 53 -24.88 13.41 12.94
C ASP A 53 -23.71 12.42 12.93
N ASP A 54 -23.95 11.20 12.40
CA ASP A 54 -22.89 10.21 12.21
C ASP A 54 -21.87 10.64 11.14
N LEU A 55 -22.31 11.32 10.07
CA LEU A 55 -21.37 11.88 9.08
C LEU A 55 -20.44 12.93 9.70
N GLU A 56 -20.95 13.86 10.50
CA GLU A 56 -20.12 14.85 11.19
C GLU A 56 -19.10 14.14 12.09
N MET A 57 -19.55 13.15 12.88
CA MET A 57 -18.67 12.38 13.77
C MET A 57 -17.58 11.61 13.01
N TRP A 58 -17.95 10.86 11.96
CA TRP A 58 -17.00 10.00 11.25
C TRP A 58 -16.00 10.80 10.42
N TYR A 59 -16.43 11.88 9.76
CA TYR A 59 -15.49 12.79 9.09
C TYR A 59 -14.53 13.46 10.08
N GLY A 60 -15.01 13.87 11.26
CA GLY A 60 -14.13 14.42 12.29
C GLY A 60 -13.06 13.42 12.77
N LYS A 61 -13.46 12.15 12.99
CA LYS A 61 -12.52 11.08 13.36
C LYS A 61 -11.52 10.76 12.25
N GLU A 62 -11.97 10.74 11.01
CA GLU A 62 -11.10 10.52 9.85
C GLU A 62 -10.10 11.67 9.67
N TYR A 63 -10.52 12.92 9.92
CA TYR A 63 -9.64 14.08 9.90
C TYR A 63 -8.51 13.96 10.93
N ASP A 64 -8.86 13.64 12.18
CA ASP A 64 -7.87 13.46 13.25
C ASP A 64 -6.91 12.31 12.92
N PHE A 65 -7.43 11.20 12.39
CA PHE A 65 -6.61 10.09 11.91
C PHE A 65 -5.60 10.52 10.86
N TYR A 66 -6.02 11.16 9.77
CA TYR A 66 -5.06 11.58 8.72
C TYR A 66 -4.11 12.68 9.20
N LYS A 67 -4.53 13.51 10.15
CA LYS A 67 -3.63 14.47 10.80
C LYS A 67 -2.51 13.75 11.55
N GLU A 68 -2.84 12.73 12.35
CA GLU A 68 -1.86 11.90 13.06
C GLU A 68 -0.97 11.13 12.08
N SER A 69 -1.53 10.49 11.04
CA SER A 69 -0.76 9.78 10.01
C SER A 69 0.25 10.69 9.30
N LEU A 70 -0.09 11.97 9.09
CA LEU A 70 0.82 12.95 8.50
C LEU A 70 1.96 13.36 9.44
N GLU A 71 1.78 13.24 10.75
CA GLU A 71 2.84 13.49 11.74
C GLU A 71 3.74 12.26 11.88
N GLU A 72 3.18 11.06 11.81
CA GLU A 72 3.90 9.79 11.86
C GLU A 72 4.77 9.56 10.61
N ILE A 73 4.24 9.81 9.40
CA ILE A 73 4.99 9.58 8.15
C ILE A 73 6.29 10.38 8.07
N GLU A 74 6.36 11.56 8.69
CA GLU A 74 7.57 12.39 8.69
C GLU A 74 8.72 11.76 9.49
N GLN A 75 8.43 10.82 10.39
CA GLN A 75 9.43 10.21 11.27
C GLN A 75 10.28 9.15 10.57
N PHE A 76 9.76 8.53 9.50
CA PHE A 76 10.47 7.49 8.77
C PHE A 76 11.61 8.03 7.91
N ASP A 77 12.83 7.56 8.10
CA ASP A 77 13.98 7.87 7.23
C ASP A 77 14.21 6.76 6.19
N VAL A 78 13.34 6.72 5.17
CA VAL A 78 13.34 5.64 4.18
C VAL A 78 14.44 5.80 3.13
N SER A 79 14.88 4.68 2.59
CA SER A 79 15.81 4.57 1.47
C SER A 79 15.37 5.40 0.24
N PRO A 80 16.31 5.86 -0.60
CA PRO A 80 16.00 6.59 -1.83
C PRO A 80 14.98 5.89 -2.74
N GLU A 81 14.97 4.57 -2.76
CA GLU A 81 14.09 3.74 -3.57
C GLU A 81 12.63 3.79 -3.07
N LEU A 82 12.39 3.96 -1.77
CA LEU A 82 11.04 4.11 -1.20
C LEU A 82 10.55 5.57 -1.14
N GLN A 83 11.42 6.56 -1.35
CA GLN A 83 11.03 7.98 -1.34
C GLN A 83 9.86 8.31 -2.29
N PRO A 84 9.79 7.78 -3.53
CA PRO A 84 8.64 8.04 -4.41
C PRO A 84 7.31 7.54 -3.82
N ILE A 85 7.29 6.34 -3.24
CA ILE A 85 6.11 5.75 -2.59
C ILE A 85 5.70 6.61 -1.39
N LYS A 86 6.67 7.01 -0.56
CA LYS A 86 6.46 7.88 0.59
C LYS A 86 5.86 9.23 0.22
N ASN A 87 6.39 9.85 -0.82
CA ASN A 87 5.93 11.14 -1.29
C ASN A 87 4.49 11.08 -1.82
N GLU A 88 4.16 10.08 -2.64
CA GLU A 88 2.79 9.91 -3.16
C GLU A 88 1.79 9.58 -2.06
N TYR A 89 2.15 8.72 -1.10
CA TYR A 89 1.27 8.41 0.02
C TYR A 89 1.03 9.63 0.92
N LYS A 90 2.07 10.45 1.17
CA LYS A 90 1.93 11.71 1.89
C LYS A 90 0.93 12.65 1.21
N LEU A 91 0.96 12.75 -0.13
CA LEU A 91 0.00 13.54 -0.89
C LEU A 91 -1.43 12.98 -0.73
N ALA A 92 -1.59 11.66 -0.76
CA ALA A 92 -2.87 11.01 -0.50
C ALA A 92 -3.44 11.39 0.88
N LEU A 93 -2.61 11.29 1.94
CA LEU A 93 -3.01 11.65 3.31
C LEU A 93 -3.37 13.15 3.43
N GLN A 94 -2.65 14.04 2.74
CA GLN A 94 -2.93 15.48 2.74
C GLN A 94 -4.31 15.78 2.14
N ASP A 95 -4.60 15.20 0.98
CA ASP A 95 -5.87 15.39 0.30
C ASP A 95 -7.03 14.73 1.04
N LEU A 96 -6.85 13.51 1.54
CA LEU A 96 -7.87 12.82 2.32
C LEU A 96 -8.19 13.58 3.62
N LYS A 97 -7.18 14.17 4.29
CA LYS A 97 -7.44 15.07 5.42
C LYS A 97 -8.28 16.29 5.03
N GLN A 98 -7.99 16.93 3.89
CA GLN A 98 -8.81 18.05 3.41
C GLN A 98 -10.23 17.58 3.08
N ALA A 99 -10.38 16.39 2.49
CA ALA A 99 -11.67 15.80 2.22
C ALA A 99 -12.49 15.62 3.50
N SER A 100 -11.88 15.09 4.56
CA SER A 100 -12.53 14.92 5.87
C SER A 100 -12.91 16.26 6.51
N TYR A 101 -12.03 17.26 6.43
CA TYR A 101 -12.31 18.60 6.95
C TYR A 101 -13.57 19.22 6.32
N TYR A 102 -13.66 19.19 4.98
CA TYR A 102 -14.82 19.72 4.27
C TYR A 102 -16.05 18.82 4.42
N GLY A 103 -15.86 17.50 4.57
CA GLY A 103 -16.93 16.53 4.81
C GLY A 103 -17.63 16.76 6.15
N GLU A 104 -16.87 16.98 7.23
CA GLU A 104 -17.40 17.32 8.55
C GLU A 104 -18.22 18.61 8.49
N ARG A 105 -17.67 19.65 7.86
CA ARG A 105 -18.36 20.93 7.69
C ARG A 105 -19.64 20.80 6.87
N TRP A 106 -19.60 20.03 5.80
CA TRP A 106 -20.78 19.74 5.00
C TRP A 106 -21.85 19.03 5.83
N ALA A 107 -21.50 18.00 6.59
CA ALA A 107 -22.45 17.28 7.44
C ALA A 107 -23.10 18.22 8.47
N LYS A 108 -22.31 19.11 9.07
CA LYS A 108 -22.74 20.06 10.10
C LYS A 108 -23.62 21.20 9.57
N TYR A 109 -23.26 21.76 8.41
CA TYR A 109 -23.86 23.00 7.89
C TYR A 109 -24.74 22.80 6.65
N LEU A 110 -24.71 21.60 6.06
CA LEU A 110 -25.39 21.24 4.81
C LEU A 110 -25.04 22.17 3.65
N ASP A 111 -23.80 22.69 3.65
CA ASP A 111 -23.27 23.57 2.61
C ASP A 111 -22.77 22.76 1.41
N SER A 112 -23.38 22.97 0.24
CA SER A 112 -23.02 22.26 -0.99
C SER A 112 -21.60 22.56 -1.46
N ASP A 113 -21.06 23.75 -1.17
CA ASP A 113 -19.70 24.10 -1.59
C ASP A 113 -18.66 23.31 -0.80
N ASP A 114 -18.94 23.04 0.48
CA ASP A 114 -18.10 22.17 1.31
C ASP A 114 -18.27 20.69 0.90
N ALA A 115 -19.46 20.27 0.45
CA ALA A 115 -19.66 18.94 -0.14
C ALA A 115 -18.78 18.75 -1.40
N ASP A 116 -18.83 19.70 -2.33
CA ASP A 116 -18.08 19.64 -3.59
C ASP A 116 -16.56 19.62 -3.34
N LYS A 117 -16.06 20.41 -2.38
CA LYS A 117 -14.65 20.37 -1.98
C LYS A 117 -14.27 19.03 -1.36
N SER A 118 -15.10 18.49 -0.47
CA SER A 118 -14.86 17.19 0.16
C SER A 118 -14.70 16.10 -0.89
N ILE A 119 -15.61 16.06 -1.87
CA ILE A 119 -15.57 15.11 -2.99
C ILE A 119 -14.30 15.32 -3.82
N SER A 120 -14.00 16.55 -4.22
CA SER A 120 -12.83 16.85 -5.06
C SER A 120 -11.51 16.43 -4.39
N TYR A 121 -11.34 16.72 -3.10
CA TYR A 121 -10.16 16.29 -2.37
C TYR A 121 -10.12 14.78 -2.17
N ARG A 122 -11.27 14.13 -1.94
CA ARG A 122 -11.32 12.66 -1.82
C ARG A 122 -10.91 11.97 -3.11
N GLU A 123 -11.41 12.45 -4.26
CA GLU A 123 -11.01 11.94 -5.57
C GLU A 123 -9.50 12.11 -5.80
N SER A 124 -8.95 13.28 -5.50
CA SER A 124 -7.51 13.54 -5.60
C SER A 124 -6.69 12.61 -4.69
N GLY A 125 -7.09 12.45 -3.43
CA GLY A 125 -6.43 11.55 -2.48
C GLY A 125 -6.47 10.08 -2.90
N ILE A 126 -7.58 9.62 -3.47
CA ILE A 126 -7.70 8.28 -4.04
C ILE A 126 -6.77 8.10 -5.25
N GLU A 127 -6.62 9.11 -6.11
CA GLU A 127 -5.68 9.04 -7.23
C GLU A 127 -4.22 8.96 -6.76
N HIS A 128 -3.85 9.69 -5.71
CA HIS A 128 -2.53 9.54 -5.08
C HIS A 128 -2.35 8.14 -4.47
N MET A 129 -3.36 7.58 -3.82
CA MET A 129 -3.31 6.20 -3.30
C MET A 129 -3.09 5.17 -4.42
N LYS A 130 -3.77 5.31 -5.56
CA LYS A 130 -3.56 4.43 -6.73
C LYS A 130 -2.13 4.53 -7.27
N LYS A 131 -1.54 5.72 -7.30
CA LYS A 131 -0.14 5.90 -7.69
C LYS A 131 0.81 5.26 -6.70
N THR A 132 0.56 5.39 -5.40
CA THR A 132 1.33 4.69 -4.36
C THR A 132 1.31 3.18 -4.60
N ILE A 133 0.13 2.59 -4.87
CA ILE A 133 0.00 1.16 -5.18
C ILE A 133 0.80 0.78 -6.42
N ALA A 134 0.66 1.55 -7.51
CA ALA A 134 1.37 1.27 -8.76
C ALA A 134 2.90 1.34 -8.58
N LEU A 135 3.40 2.32 -7.83
CA LEU A 135 4.82 2.42 -7.49
C LEU A 135 5.29 1.25 -6.63
N SER A 136 4.50 0.82 -5.66
CA SER A 136 4.80 -0.36 -4.84
C SER A 136 4.82 -1.65 -5.66
N GLU A 137 3.89 -1.82 -6.61
CA GLU A 137 3.87 -2.97 -7.52
C GLU A 137 5.08 -2.99 -8.46
N GLU A 138 5.42 -1.84 -9.05
CA GLU A 138 6.60 -1.66 -9.88
C GLU A 138 7.87 -2.01 -9.10
N PHE A 139 8.02 -1.42 -7.91
CA PHE A 139 9.13 -1.69 -7.00
C PHE A 139 9.27 -3.18 -6.68
N LEU A 140 8.19 -3.87 -6.28
CA LEU A 140 8.23 -5.31 -6.01
C LEU A 140 8.56 -6.14 -7.26
N SER A 141 8.14 -5.70 -8.45
CA SER A 141 8.41 -6.41 -9.71
C SER A 141 9.90 -6.43 -10.05
N GLU A 142 10.63 -5.36 -9.76
CA GLU A 142 12.08 -5.26 -10.01
C GLU A 142 12.89 -6.30 -9.20
N PHE A 143 12.40 -6.73 -8.02
CA PHE A 143 13.03 -7.77 -7.20
C PHE A 143 12.64 -9.20 -7.58
N THR A 144 11.56 -9.38 -8.33
CA THR A 144 11.09 -10.71 -8.75
C THR A 144 11.53 -11.09 -10.16
N THR A 145 12.19 -10.17 -10.88
CA THR A 145 12.68 -10.45 -12.24
C THR A 145 13.97 -11.26 -12.15
N PRO A 146 14.05 -12.50 -12.69
CA PRO A 146 15.29 -13.27 -12.67
C PRO A 146 16.36 -12.53 -13.46
N SER A 147 17.45 -12.16 -12.79
CA SER A 147 18.67 -11.66 -13.42
C SER A 147 19.10 -12.64 -14.53
N PRO A 148 19.52 -12.18 -15.73
CA PRO A 148 19.91 -13.09 -16.80
C PRO A 148 21.03 -14.01 -16.30
N THR A 149 20.69 -15.27 -16.11
CA THR A 149 21.61 -16.36 -15.77
C THR A 149 22.77 -16.31 -16.75
N THR A 150 23.93 -15.87 -16.29
CA THR A 150 25.18 -16.13 -17.00
C THR A 150 25.40 -17.63 -16.88
N GLU A 151 25.11 -18.35 -17.95
CA GLU A 151 25.20 -19.81 -18.06
C GLU A 151 26.67 -20.22 -17.91
N GLU A 152 27.13 -20.40 -16.66
CA GLU A 152 28.42 -21.05 -16.43
C GLU A 152 28.28 -22.53 -16.78
N THR A 153 29.13 -22.97 -17.69
CA THR A 153 29.21 -24.34 -18.23
C THR A 153 29.40 -25.35 -17.08
N PRO A 154 28.57 -26.41 -16.97
CA PRO A 154 28.64 -27.32 -15.83
C PRO A 154 29.91 -28.16 -15.87
N THR A 155 30.73 -28.03 -14.83
CA THR A 155 31.79 -29.00 -14.51
C THR A 155 31.14 -30.19 -13.78
N PRO A 156 31.43 -31.46 -14.12
CA PRO A 156 30.76 -32.60 -13.50
C PRO A 156 31.16 -32.75 -12.02
N VAL A 157 30.22 -32.53 -11.11
CA VAL A 157 30.41 -32.74 -9.67
C VAL A 157 30.05 -34.18 -9.30
N VAL A 158 31.03 -34.86 -8.72
CA VAL A 158 30.93 -36.20 -8.14
C VAL A 158 29.93 -36.17 -6.99
N THR A 159 28.91 -37.03 -7.06
CA THR A 159 27.91 -37.25 -6.00
C THR A 159 28.53 -37.82 -4.73
N PRO A 160 28.23 -37.23 -3.55
CA PRO A 160 28.21 -37.98 -2.31
C PRO A 160 26.82 -37.95 -1.66
N SER A 161 26.26 -39.16 -1.52
CA SER A 161 25.34 -39.68 -0.51
C SER A 161 24.54 -38.70 0.38
N LEU A 162 23.22 -38.83 0.25
CA LEU A 162 22.15 -38.28 1.09
C LEU A 162 22.36 -38.53 2.60
N ILE A 163 22.28 -37.46 3.39
CA ILE A 163 21.97 -37.49 4.82
C ILE A 163 20.75 -36.57 4.98
N PRO A 164 19.64 -36.99 5.64
CA PRO A 164 18.49 -36.11 5.82
C PRO A 164 18.86 -34.99 6.80
N GLN A 165 19.03 -33.77 6.29
CA GLN A 165 19.02 -32.58 7.12
C GLN A 165 17.55 -32.38 7.52
N VAL A 166 17.27 -32.37 8.82
CA VAL A 166 15.95 -31.94 9.32
C VAL A 166 15.94 -30.43 9.10
N GLU A 167 15.36 -30.00 7.98
CA GLU A 167 15.18 -28.58 7.70
C GLU A 167 14.20 -27.99 8.72
N LYS A 168 14.49 -26.77 9.16
CA LYS A 168 13.70 -26.08 10.17
C LYS A 168 12.36 -25.69 9.54
N ASP A 169 11.28 -26.15 10.17
CA ASP A 169 9.89 -25.78 9.90
C ASP A 169 9.41 -25.05 11.17
N SER A 170 9.30 -23.73 11.06
CA SER A 170 9.12 -22.81 12.18
C SER A 170 7.66 -22.72 12.63
N ASP A 171 6.69 -22.91 11.74
CA ASP A 171 5.26 -22.79 12.03
C ASP A 171 4.51 -24.14 12.03
N GLY A 172 5.18 -25.22 11.59
CA GLY A 172 4.71 -26.58 11.67
C GLY A 172 3.70 -26.94 10.58
N ASP A 173 3.70 -26.23 9.46
CA ASP A 173 2.83 -26.48 8.31
C ASP A 173 3.29 -27.67 7.43
N GLY A 174 4.51 -28.18 7.67
CA GLY A 174 5.15 -29.26 6.93
C GLY A 174 5.99 -28.82 5.72
N VAL A 175 6.17 -27.51 5.51
CA VAL A 175 7.03 -26.88 4.52
C VAL A 175 8.27 -26.33 5.23
N PRO A 176 9.49 -26.72 4.81
CA PRO A 176 10.69 -26.14 5.38
C PRO A 176 10.78 -24.63 5.13
N ASN A 177 11.31 -23.87 6.09
CA ASN A 177 11.42 -22.40 6.03
C ASN A 177 12.12 -21.86 4.76
N GLU A 178 12.96 -22.67 4.09
CA GLU A 178 13.62 -22.28 2.83
C GLU A 178 12.63 -22.21 1.64
N TYR A 179 11.55 -23.00 1.70
CA TYR A 179 10.54 -23.13 0.66
C TYR A 179 9.18 -22.57 1.06
N ASP A 180 9.03 -22.15 2.31
CA ASP A 180 7.83 -21.54 2.84
C ASP A 180 7.80 -20.03 2.53
N TYR A 181 6.68 -19.58 1.97
CA TYR A 181 6.43 -18.17 1.66
C TYR A 181 6.32 -17.32 2.92
N ALA A 182 5.78 -17.89 4.00
CA ALA A 182 5.63 -17.22 5.28
C ALA A 182 6.15 -18.10 6.42
N PRO A 183 7.49 -18.17 6.64
CA PRO A 183 8.17 -19.08 7.59
C PRO A 183 7.75 -19.01 9.07
N ASN A 184 6.73 -18.25 9.44
CA ASN A 184 6.19 -18.19 10.79
C ASN A 184 4.64 -18.10 10.80
N ASP A 185 3.95 -18.31 9.67
CA ASP A 185 2.48 -18.29 9.57
C ASP A 185 1.95 -19.55 8.84
N PRO A 186 1.38 -20.52 9.59
CA PRO A 186 1.04 -21.83 9.05
C PRO A 186 -0.14 -21.81 8.08
N ASN A 187 -0.73 -20.64 7.82
CA ASN A 187 -1.86 -20.47 6.92
C ASN A 187 -1.47 -19.92 5.55
N VAL A 188 -0.21 -19.53 5.33
CA VAL A 188 0.24 -18.85 4.11
C VAL A 188 1.36 -19.65 3.45
N GLN A 189 0.98 -20.59 2.58
CA GLN A 189 1.92 -21.49 1.91
C GLN A 189 2.43 -20.92 0.58
N THR A 190 1.57 -20.15 -0.08
CA THR A 190 1.79 -19.61 -1.41
C THR A 190 1.36 -18.14 -1.47
N LYS A 191 1.84 -17.41 -2.47
CA LYS A 191 1.46 -16.00 -2.68
C LYS A 191 -0.05 -15.83 -2.83
N GLU A 192 -0.74 -16.85 -3.33
CA GLU A 192 -2.18 -16.91 -3.53
C GLU A 192 -2.98 -17.07 -2.22
N ASP A 193 -2.35 -17.56 -1.13
CA ASP A 193 -2.99 -17.70 0.18
C ASP A 193 -3.07 -16.38 0.94
N ILE A 194 -2.30 -15.38 0.49
CA ILE A 194 -2.50 -14.00 0.91
C ILE A 194 -3.86 -13.56 0.38
N LYS A 195 -4.86 -13.61 1.25
CA LYS A 195 -6.10 -12.85 1.10
C LYS A 195 -5.74 -11.37 1.16
N THR A 196 -5.20 -10.84 0.07
CA THR A 196 -5.24 -9.41 -0.20
C THR A 196 -6.71 -9.02 -0.04
N PRO A 197 -7.06 -8.11 0.89
CA PRO A 197 -8.40 -7.57 0.95
C PRO A 197 -8.70 -7.00 -0.44
N GLY A 198 -9.56 -7.72 -1.18
CA GLY A 198 -9.71 -7.52 -2.59
C GLY A 198 -10.12 -6.09 -2.91
N PHE A 199 -9.47 -5.53 -3.93
CA PHE A 199 -9.66 -4.24 -4.60
C PHE A 199 -11.08 -4.00 -5.19
N GLY A 200 -12.14 -4.47 -4.52
CA GLY A 200 -13.54 -4.34 -4.95
C GLY A 200 -14.25 -3.08 -4.43
N ALA A 201 -13.74 -2.44 -3.38
CA ALA A 201 -14.39 -1.26 -2.78
C ALA A 201 -14.16 0.05 -3.56
N ILE A 202 -13.13 0.12 -4.41
CA ILE A 202 -12.76 1.34 -5.14
C ILE A 202 -13.79 1.67 -6.25
N PHE A 203 -14.57 0.69 -6.74
CA PHE A 203 -15.59 0.93 -7.78
C PHE A 203 -16.99 1.29 -7.24
N ALA A 204 -17.24 1.15 -5.93
CA ALA A 204 -18.55 1.43 -5.34
C ALA A 204 -18.80 2.93 -5.08
N ILE A 205 -17.76 3.68 -4.72
CA ILE A 205 -17.89 5.07 -4.25
C ILE A 205 -18.29 6.02 -5.40
N GLY A 206 -17.69 5.87 -6.59
CA GLY A 206 -18.05 6.71 -7.75
C GLY A 206 -19.47 6.49 -8.27
N SER A 207 -20.00 5.28 -8.14
CA SER A 207 -21.32 4.92 -8.67
C SER A 207 -22.47 5.35 -7.75
N LEU A 208 -22.24 5.36 -6.42
CA LEU A 208 -23.23 5.82 -5.42
C LEU A 208 -23.31 7.35 -5.34
N LEU A 209 -22.21 8.07 -5.48
CA LEU A 209 -22.19 9.54 -5.48
C LEU A 209 -22.97 10.14 -6.66
N ALA A 210 -22.96 9.48 -7.83
CA ALA A 210 -23.80 9.86 -8.95
C ALA A 210 -25.31 9.72 -8.66
N VAL A 211 -25.71 8.73 -7.85
CA VAL A 211 -27.11 8.51 -7.45
C VAL A 211 -27.55 9.57 -6.44
N ALA A 212 -26.71 9.91 -5.46
CA ALA A 212 -26.98 10.99 -4.51
C ALA A 212 -27.12 12.36 -5.22
N TYR A 213 -26.22 12.68 -6.16
CA TYR A 213 -26.29 13.87 -7.00
C TYR A 213 -27.58 13.92 -7.84
N LEU A 214 -28.01 12.80 -8.42
CA LEU A 214 -29.23 12.72 -9.24
C LEU A 214 -30.53 12.80 -8.43
N VAL A 215 -30.55 12.28 -7.19
CA VAL A 215 -31.71 12.38 -6.29
C VAL A 215 -31.90 13.80 -5.77
N LEU A 216 -30.81 14.52 -5.46
CA LEU A 216 -30.85 15.92 -5.01
C LEU A 216 -31.25 16.88 -6.13
N ARG A 217 -30.84 16.63 -7.38
CA ARG A 217 -31.21 17.47 -8.54
C ARG A 217 -32.70 17.41 -8.91
N ARG A 218 -33.42 16.35 -8.56
CA ARG A 218 -34.84 16.14 -8.93
C ARG A 218 -35.84 16.86 -8.01
N LYS A 219 -35.37 17.41 -6.89
CA LYS A 219 -36.19 18.10 -5.87
C LYS A 219 -36.10 19.63 -5.91
N ARG A 220 -35.40 20.21 -6.90
CA ARG A 220 -35.51 21.63 -7.29
C ARG A 220 -36.36 21.75 -8.55
#